data_AF-A0A7S4VY33-F1
#
_entry.id   AF-A0A7S4VY33-F1
#
_cell.length_a   1.000
_cell.length_b   1.000
_cell.length_c   1.000
_cell.angle_alpha   90.00
_cell.angle_beta   90.00
_cell.angle_gamma   90.00
#
_symmetry.space_group_name_H-M   'P 1'
#
loop_
_entity.id
_entity.type
_entity.pdbx_description
1 polymer ?
#
loop_
_entity_poly.entity_id
_entity_poly.type
_entity_poly.pdbx_seq_one_letter_code
_entity_poly.pdbx_strand_id
1 'polypeptide(L)'
;KYEQERVQNKSTYWVVFELLWRDFFKFFAVKHGNSIFFLDGTLGKKAHGEHPNSRRWSLDKRHLQAWKEGRTGYPLVDANMRELAASGFMSNRGRQNVCSFLSIDMK
;
A
#
# COMPACT_ATOMS: atom_id res chain seq x y z
N LYS A 1 -7.89 -5.44 -30.52
CA LYS A 1 -6.67 -5.62 -31.36
C LYS A 1 -5.84 -6.84 -30.93
N TYR A 2 -5.10 -6.84 -29.81
CA TYR A 2 -4.25 -8.00 -29.44
C TYR A 2 -5.00 -9.34 -29.28
N GLU A 3 -6.06 -9.40 -28.46
CA GLU A 3 -6.79 -10.67 -28.22
C GLU A 3 -7.48 -11.22 -29.47
N GLN A 4 -7.91 -10.34 -30.38
CA GLN A 4 -8.52 -10.70 -31.66
C GLN A 4 -7.47 -11.23 -32.67
N GLU A 5 -6.22 -10.75 -32.60
CA GLU A 5 -5.15 -11.07 -33.54
C GLU A 5 -4.20 -12.19 -33.05
N ARG A 6 -4.17 -12.48 -31.74
CA ARG A 6 -3.17 -13.37 -31.12
C ARG A 6 -3.81 -14.45 -30.24
N VAL A 7 -4.13 -14.12 -29.00
CA VAL A 7 -4.68 -15.05 -28.00
C VAL A 7 -5.41 -14.30 -26.90
N GLN A 8 -6.54 -14.87 -26.47
CA GLN A 8 -7.24 -14.48 -25.26
C GLN A 8 -6.97 -15.53 -24.16
N ASN A 9 -6.55 -15.09 -22.98
CA ASN A 9 -6.32 -15.98 -21.85
C ASN A 9 -6.49 -15.24 -20.50
N LYS A 10 -6.17 -15.92 -19.39
CA LYS A 10 -6.29 -15.33 -18.05
C LYS A 10 -5.39 -14.10 -17.86
N SER A 11 -4.21 -14.08 -18.45
CA SER A 11 -3.27 -12.96 -18.33
C SER A 11 -3.78 -11.71 -19.04
N THR A 12 -4.38 -11.85 -20.21
CA THR A 12 -4.95 -10.70 -20.95
C THR A 12 -6.15 -10.11 -20.20
N TYR A 13 -6.98 -10.94 -19.58
CA TYR A 13 -8.03 -10.49 -18.64
C TYR A 13 -7.45 -9.76 -17.42
N TRP A 14 -6.42 -10.31 -16.77
CA TRP A 14 -5.88 -9.74 -15.54
C TRP A 14 -5.32 -8.34 -15.72
N VAL A 15 -4.77 -8.00 -16.90
CA VAL A 15 -4.36 -6.62 -17.18
C VAL A 15 -5.54 -5.66 -17.11
N VAL A 16 -6.68 -6.03 -17.69
CA VAL A 16 -7.91 -5.21 -17.61
C VAL A 16 -8.40 -5.13 -16.17
N PHE A 17 -8.36 -6.24 -15.43
CA PHE A 17 -8.75 -6.26 -14.03
C PHE A 17 -7.89 -5.33 -13.15
N GLU A 18 -6.57 -5.29 -13.35
CA GLU A 18 -5.69 -4.35 -12.64
C GLU A 18 -5.99 -2.89 -13.00
N LEU A 19 -6.44 -2.61 -14.24
CA LEU A 19 -6.93 -1.28 -14.61
C LEU A 19 -8.27 -0.93 -13.92
N LEU A 20 -9.10 -1.92 -13.60
CA LEU A 20 -10.31 -1.70 -12.80
C LEU A 20 -9.96 -1.28 -11.36
N TRP A 21 -8.87 -1.80 -10.78
CA TRP A 21 -8.39 -1.32 -9.47
C TRP A 21 -8.00 0.18 -9.50
N ARG A 22 -7.36 0.63 -10.59
CA ARG A 22 -7.05 2.06 -10.80
C ARG A 22 -8.33 2.91 -10.77
N ASP A 23 -9.34 2.50 -11.53
CA ASP A 23 -10.60 3.24 -11.63
C ASP A 23 -11.39 3.17 -10.31
N PHE A 24 -11.39 2.02 -9.64
CA PHE A 24 -11.97 1.85 -8.31
C PHE A 24 -11.41 2.87 -7.33
N PHE A 25 -10.08 2.98 -7.18
CA PHE A 25 -9.49 3.94 -6.24
C PHE A 25 -9.76 5.40 -6.62
N LYS A 26 -9.89 5.71 -7.91
CA LYS A 26 -10.31 7.04 -8.37
C LYS A 26 -11.72 7.39 -7.89
N PHE A 27 -12.69 6.50 -8.10
CA PHE A 27 -14.06 6.73 -7.64
C PHE A 27 -14.19 6.66 -6.12
N PHE A 28 -13.40 5.81 -5.48
CA PHE A 28 -13.29 5.73 -4.02
C PHE A 28 -12.85 7.08 -3.43
N ALA A 29 -11.81 7.70 -3.99
CA ALA A 29 -11.34 9.01 -3.56
C ALA A 29 -12.41 10.10 -3.76
N VAL A 30 -13.13 10.10 -4.88
CA VAL A 30 -14.25 11.04 -5.12
C VAL A 30 -15.37 10.85 -4.09
N LYS A 31 -15.75 9.60 -3.80
CA LYS A 31 -16.80 9.28 -2.84
C LYS A 31 -16.46 9.70 -1.41
N HIS A 32 -15.21 9.49 -1.00
CA HIS A 32 -14.79 9.65 0.39
C HIS A 32 -14.10 10.99 0.69
N GLY A 33 -13.74 11.75 -0.35
CA GLY A 33 -13.10 13.06 -0.21
C GLY A 33 -11.86 13.01 0.69
N ASN A 34 -11.70 14.01 1.56
CA ASN A 34 -10.52 14.15 2.42
C ASN A 34 -10.39 13.04 3.48
N SER A 35 -11.43 12.24 3.73
CA SER A 35 -11.37 11.17 4.74
C SER A 35 -10.34 10.09 4.41
N ILE A 36 -9.93 9.95 3.14
CA ILE A 36 -8.86 9.03 2.73
C ILE A 36 -7.48 9.41 3.28
N PHE A 37 -7.30 10.66 3.73
CA PHE A 37 -6.03 11.19 4.26
C PHE A 37 -6.03 11.35 5.78
N PHE A 38 -7.16 11.13 6.45
CA PHE A 38 -7.25 11.23 7.90
C PHE A 38 -6.65 9.99 8.56
N LEU A 39 -6.16 10.14 9.80
CA LEU A 39 -5.54 9.05 10.56
C LEU A 39 -6.49 7.86 10.78
N ASP A 40 -7.79 8.16 10.93
CA ASP A 40 -8.86 7.15 11.10
C ASP A 40 -9.39 6.60 9.76
N GLY A 41 -8.89 7.10 8.63
CA GLY A 41 -9.31 6.74 7.28
C GLY A 41 -10.81 6.93 6.99
N THR A 42 -11.31 6.20 5.99
CA THR A 42 -12.71 6.29 5.54
C THR A 42 -13.71 5.59 6.45
N LEU A 43 -13.24 4.73 7.36
CA LEU A 43 -14.08 4.01 8.31
C LEU A 43 -14.36 4.84 9.59
N GLY A 44 -13.58 5.90 9.81
CA GLY A 44 -13.72 6.81 10.95
C GLY A 44 -13.47 6.14 12.31
N LYS A 45 -13.60 6.94 13.38
CA LYS A 45 -13.35 6.51 14.77
C LYS A 45 -14.17 5.29 15.21
N LYS A 46 -15.34 5.05 14.61
CA LYS A 46 -16.26 3.95 14.97
C LYS A 46 -15.74 2.57 14.56
N ALA A 47 -14.89 2.46 13.53
CA ALA A 47 -14.32 1.18 13.13
C ALA A 47 -13.05 0.81 13.92
N HIS A 48 -12.39 1.78 14.54
CA HIS A 48 -11.33 1.51 15.51
C HIS A 48 -11.86 0.98 16.84
N GLY A 49 -13.19 1.10 17.06
CA GLY A 49 -13.94 0.51 18.16
C GLY A 49 -13.43 0.94 19.54
N GLU A 50 -14.25 0.76 20.55
CA GLU A 50 -13.78 0.61 21.93
C GLU A 50 -13.07 -0.74 22.11
N HIS A 51 -12.29 -1.17 21.11
CA HIS A 51 -11.54 -2.40 21.15
C HIS A 51 -10.23 -2.09 21.90
N PRO A 52 -9.82 -2.88 22.91
CA PRO A 52 -8.56 -2.67 23.65
C PRO A 52 -7.29 -2.74 22.79
N ASN A 53 -7.44 -3.00 21.48
CA ASN A 53 -6.40 -3.01 20.44
C ASN A 53 -6.58 -1.87 19.40
N SER A 54 -7.18 -0.73 19.76
CA SER A 54 -7.10 0.47 18.91
C SER A 54 -5.62 0.80 18.70
N ARG A 55 -5.11 0.48 17.51
CA ARG A 55 -3.68 0.58 17.19
C ARG A 55 -3.25 2.03 17.33
N ARG A 56 -2.47 2.32 18.37
CA ARG A 56 -1.79 3.60 18.52
C ARG A 56 -0.64 3.64 17.51
N TRP A 57 -0.69 4.61 16.61
CA TRP A 57 0.42 4.87 15.70
C TRP A 57 1.65 5.30 16.51
N SER A 58 2.75 4.57 16.36
CA SER A 58 4.04 5.00 16.90
C SER A 58 4.56 6.16 16.07
N LEU A 59 5.01 7.23 16.74
CA LEU A 59 5.64 8.39 16.11
C LEU A 59 7.17 8.35 16.30
N ASP A 60 7.74 7.17 16.56
CA ASP A 60 9.18 7.02 16.67
C ASP A 60 9.87 7.35 15.34
N LYS A 61 10.51 8.52 15.33
CA LYS A 61 11.24 9.05 14.17
C LYS A 61 12.40 8.16 13.76
N ARG A 62 13.02 7.41 14.69
CA ARG A 62 14.15 6.53 14.41
C ARG A 62 13.70 5.33 13.58
N HIS A 63 12.61 4.68 13.98
CA HIS A 63 12.03 3.56 13.24
C HIS A 63 11.56 4.00 11.85
N LEU A 64 10.86 5.13 11.76
CA LEU A 64 10.44 5.68 10.47
C LEU A 64 11.64 5.99 9.57
N GLN A 65 12.73 6.53 10.11
CA GLN A 65 13.93 6.82 9.33
C GLN A 65 14.62 5.54 8.85
N ALA A 66 14.75 4.54 9.72
CA ALA A 66 15.30 3.24 9.35
C ALA A 66 14.49 2.56 8.24
N TRP A 67 13.15 2.67 8.27
CA TRP A 67 12.28 2.20 7.19
C TRP A 67 12.51 2.96 5.88
N LYS A 68 12.49 4.29 5.92
CA LYS A 68 12.71 5.14 4.73
C LYS A 68 14.04 4.85 4.03
N GLU A 69 15.08 4.56 4.80
CA GLU A 69 16.43 4.32 4.30
C GLU A 69 16.73 2.84 4.04
N GLY A 70 15.78 1.93 4.30
CA GLY A 70 15.96 0.49 4.15
C GLY A 70 17.09 -0.06 5.02
N ARG A 71 17.07 0.28 6.32
CA ARG A 71 17.98 -0.23 7.37
C ARG A 71 17.20 -0.79 8.56
N THR A 72 16.10 -1.48 8.28
CA THR A 72 15.25 -2.11 9.28
C THR A 72 15.83 -3.43 9.81
N GLY A 73 16.79 -4.01 9.09
CA GLY A 73 17.35 -5.32 9.40
C GLY A 73 16.55 -6.48 8.78
N TYR A 74 15.45 -6.18 8.08
CA TYR A 74 14.64 -7.16 7.36
C TYR A 74 14.95 -7.08 5.86
N PRO A 75 15.67 -8.05 5.28
CA PRO A 75 16.20 -7.94 3.92
C PRO A 75 15.15 -7.62 2.84
N LEU A 76 13.95 -8.21 2.95
CA LEU A 76 12.86 -7.98 2.00
C LEU A 76 12.36 -6.52 2.05
N VAL A 77 12.19 -5.96 3.25
CA VAL A 77 11.75 -4.56 3.42
C VAL A 77 12.84 -3.63 2.94
N ASP A 78 14.07 -3.87 3.38
CA ASP A 78 15.22 -3.03 3.07
C ASP A 78 15.51 -2.96 1.57
N ALA A 79 15.44 -4.09 0.86
CA ALA A 79 15.63 -4.13 -0.59
C ALA A 79 14.57 -3.31 -1.34
N ASN A 80 13.30 -3.44 -0.96
CA ASN A 80 12.21 -2.67 -1.59
C ASN A 80 12.34 -1.18 -1.32
N MET A 81 12.63 -0.78 -0.07
CA MET A 81 12.78 0.64 0.27
C MET A 81 13.98 1.28 -0.46
N ARG A 82 15.07 0.53 -0.66
CA ARG A 82 16.21 0.96 -1.48
C ARG A 82 15.87 1.04 -2.97
N GLU A 83 15.10 0.09 -3.51
CA GLU A 83 14.59 0.14 -4.89
C GLU A 83 13.78 1.42 -5.12
N LEU A 84 12.87 1.75 -4.19
CA LEU A 84 12.06 2.96 -4.25
C LEU A 84 12.92 4.22 -4.24
N ALA A 85 13.91 4.29 -3.35
CA ALA A 85 14.81 5.44 -3.26
C ALA A 85 15.69 5.61 -4.52
N ALA A 86 16.15 4.50 -5.11
CA ALA A 86 17.05 4.53 -6.26
C ALA A 86 16.34 4.77 -7.61
N SER A 87 15.10 4.26 -7.76
CA SER A 87 14.41 4.22 -9.06
C SER A 87 13.10 5.03 -9.12
N GLY A 88 12.54 5.41 -7.97
CA GLY A 88 11.19 5.95 -7.88
C GLY A 88 10.08 4.91 -8.12
N PHE A 89 10.44 3.63 -8.30
CA PHE A 89 9.52 2.52 -8.49
C PHE A 89 9.68 1.46 -7.40
N MET A 90 8.61 0.71 -7.18
CA MET A 90 8.60 -0.50 -6.35
C MET A 90 7.53 -1.44 -6.91
N SER A 91 7.82 -2.74 -6.92
CA SER A 91 6.83 -3.77 -7.32
C SER A 91 5.55 -3.71 -6.47
N ASN A 92 4.40 -4.11 -7.03
CA ASN A 92 3.12 -4.13 -6.29
C ASN A 92 3.22 -4.97 -5.00
N ARG A 93 3.87 -6.14 -5.09
CA ARG A 93 4.10 -7.01 -3.92
C ARG A 93 4.99 -6.34 -2.88
N GLY A 94 6.02 -5.63 -3.32
CA GLY A 94 6.89 -4.81 -2.48
C GLY A 94 6.09 -3.79 -1.68
N ARG A 95 5.26 -3.00 -2.35
CA ARG A 95 4.43 -1.93 -1.74
C ARG A 95 3.52 -2.48 -0.66
N GLN A 96 2.85 -3.61 -0.92
CA GLN A 96 1.99 -4.27 0.07
C GLN A 96 2.77 -4.69 1.32
N ASN A 97 3.94 -5.33 1.14
CA ASN A 97 4.75 -5.81 2.26
C ASN A 97 5.32 -4.66 3.10
N VAL A 98 5.93 -3.65 2.48
CA VAL A 98 6.54 -2.53 3.25
C VAL A 98 5.50 -1.67 3.96
N CYS A 99 4.28 -1.55 3.40
CA CYS A 99 3.15 -0.88 4.04
C CYS A 99 2.64 -1.65 5.27
N SER A 100 2.46 -2.97 5.12
CA SER A 100 2.08 -3.86 6.23
C SER A 100 3.11 -3.79 7.36
N PHE A 101 4.40 -3.89 7.01
CA PHE A 101 5.49 -3.85 7.96
C PHE A 101 5.50 -2.54 8.77
N LEU A 102 5.37 -1.40 8.10
CA LEU A 102 5.31 -0.10 8.78
C LEU A 102 4.07 0.05 9.69
N SER A 103 2.93 -0.51 9.28
CA SER A 103 1.64 -0.28 9.97
C SER A 103 1.32 -1.29 11.08
N ILE A 104 2.01 -2.43 11.11
CA ILE A 104 1.71 -3.56 12.02
C ILE A 104 2.93 -3.96 12.84
N ASP A 105 4.07 -4.17 12.18
CA ASP A 105 5.25 -4.81 12.78
C ASP A 105 6.20 -3.79 13.41
N MET A 106 6.26 -2.58 12.84
CA MET A 106 7.10 -1.50 13.33
C MET A 106 6.42 -0.77 14.49
N LYS A 107 6.87 -1.02 15.71
CA LYS A 107 6.45 -0.31 16.93
C LYS A 107 7.59 0.55 17.47
#